data_AF-A0A2N5YPV9-F1
#
_entry.id   AF-A0A2N5YPV9-F1
#
_cell.length_a   1.000
_cell.length_b   1.000
_cell.length_c   1.000
_cell.angle_alpha   90.00
_cell.angle_beta   90.00
_cell.angle_gamma   90.00
#
_symmetry.space_group_name_H-M   'P 1'
#
loop_
_entity.id
_entity.type
_entity.pdbx_description
1 polymer ?
#
loop_
_entity_poly.entity_id
_entity_poly.type
_entity_poly.pdbx_seq_one_letter_code
_entity_poly.pdbx_strand_id
1 'polypeptide(L)'
;MACMKISVVIVNYNVKHFLEQCLNSVFASAKHCETEVFVVDNNSVDGSCSMVKEKFPQVKLIENKKNYGFSYANNQAIKEAKGEYVLLLNPDTVIEEKTLQSVCDFMDSHSDAGGLGVKMIDGKGRFLPESKRGLPTPEVAFYKIFGLAKLFPRSKKYGKYHLTYLDKDQTHIVDVLSGAFMLLIKECLDKTGLLDEAFFMYGEDIDMSYRITLADYKNYYYPGTTIIHYKGESTKKGSINYVLVFYNAMIIFAKKHFSKKHAGTFSALINFAIYLRAAAAILYRFVRSIITPIIDALVILSGFALLTPIWSNHIFGHQDAYPEDVKIYGVISYVIIWLFSLLFLGGYDKPVKIKNIFKGIGVGAVIILVLYSLLPVELRFSRALILLGSAWTIILLPIIRFLLYFTGRSIFNINLPGKKRVAIVGNKKESNNLVNLLNNNNPKIKIEAFVNPQNDNQDNFFAGTVEQLDEIVRIKKIDEIIFCAKNLKSQQIINTMLQLNNAKLDYKIASPDGISVIGSNSINTTGELYNIDINSIVKPENQRNKRMLDFVFSFFMILLLPILIIITPGRWKMIKNLFRVFYGSRSFVGYCNKKDADTSLLPKIKP
;
A
#
# COMPACT_ATOMS: atom_id res chain seq x y z
N MET A 1 8.58 -15.84 -42.88
CA MET A 1 7.98 -15.79 -41.53
C MET A 1 7.95 -14.34 -41.11
N ALA A 2 6.82 -13.81 -40.64
CA ALA A 2 6.80 -12.47 -40.07
C ALA A 2 7.78 -12.43 -38.87
N CYS A 3 8.72 -11.49 -38.89
CA CYS A 3 9.71 -11.35 -37.82
C CYS A 3 9.01 -10.67 -36.63
N MET A 4 9.07 -11.27 -35.44
CA MET A 4 8.53 -10.65 -34.23
C MET A 4 9.36 -9.40 -33.91
N LYS A 5 8.73 -8.24 -33.75
CA LYS A 5 9.46 -6.99 -33.45
C LYS A 5 9.79 -6.90 -31.96
N ILE A 6 8.85 -7.26 -31.09
CA ILE A 6 9.00 -7.14 -29.64
C ILE A 6 8.45 -8.36 -28.88
N SER A 7 9.19 -8.84 -27.88
CA SER A 7 8.74 -9.84 -26.92
C SER A 7 8.47 -9.17 -25.57
N VAL A 8 7.22 -9.14 -25.14
CA VAL A 8 6.83 -8.61 -23.83
C VAL A 8 6.90 -9.73 -22.79
N VAL A 9 7.68 -9.54 -21.74
CA VAL A 9 7.88 -10.48 -20.64
C VAL A 9 7.31 -9.90 -19.36
N ILE A 10 6.32 -10.59 -18.78
CA ILE A 10 5.65 -10.18 -17.55
C ILE A 10 5.83 -11.25 -16.48
N VAL A 11 6.46 -10.89 -15.36
CA VAL A 11 6.55 -11.77 -14.19
C VAL A 11 5.40 -11.50 -13.23
N ASN A 12 4.57 -12.51 -12.98
CA ASN A 12 3.38 -12.39 -12.13
C ASN A 12 3.55 -13.04 -10.76
N TYR A 13 3.01 -12.39 -9.72
CA TYR A 13 2.88 -12.98 -8.38
C TYR A 13 1.70 -12.34 -7.60
N ASN A 14 0.60 -13.08 -7.46
CA ASN A 14 -0.58 -12.72 -6.66
C ASN A 14 -1.20 -11.33 -6.98
N VAL A 15 -1.29 -10.98 -8.26
CA VAL A 15 -1.89 -9.71 -8.71
C VAL A 15 -2.84 -9.88 -9.92
N LYS A 16 -3.69 -10.91 -9.92
CA LYS A 16 -4.64 -11.28 -10.99
C LYS A 16 -5.29 -10.11 -11.70
N HIS A 17 -5.90 -9.19 -10.95
CA HIS A 17 -6.67 -8.07 -11.53
C HIS A 17 -5.76 -7.04 -12.22
N PHE A 18 -4.60 -6.75 -11.63
CA PHE A 18 -3.61 -5.88 -12.26
C PHE A 18 -3.02 -6.53 -13.52
N LEU A 19 -2.69 -7.82 -13.45
CA LEU A 19 -2.21 -8.58 -14.61
C LEU A 19 -3.21 -8.55 -15.76
N GLU A 20 -4.50 -8.78 -15.47
CA GLU A 20 -5.56 -8.70 -16.47
C GLU A 20 -5.61 -7.32 -17.14
N GLN A 21 -5.52 -6.25 -16.35
CA GLN A 21 -5.49 -4.88 -16.87
C GLN A 21 -4.24 -4.60 -17.72
N CYS A 22 -3.08 -5.06 -17.26
CA CYS A 22 -1.82 -4.96 -17.97
C CYS A 22 -1.91 -5.67 -19.34
N LEU A 23 -2.36 -6.93 -19.36
CA LEU A 23 -2.51 -7.70 -20.59
C LEU A 23 -3.49 -7.05 -21.57
N ASN A 24 -4.62 -6.52 -21.09
CA ASN A 24 -5.54 -5.77 -21.94
C ASN A 24 -4.87 -4.56 -22.60
N SER A 25 -4.05 -3.80 -21.87
CA SER A 25 -3.32 -2.65 -22.43
C SER A 25 -2.20 -3.07 -23.39
N VAL A 26 -1.50 -4.17 -23.09
CA VAL A 26 -0.46 -4.75 -23.96
C VAL A 26 -1.07 -5.21 -25.28
N PHE A 27 -2.18 -5.93 -25.26
CA PHE A 27 -2.85 -6.37 -26.49
C PHE A 27 -3.51 -5.22 -27.25
N ALA A 28 -3.95 -4.16 -26.57
CA ALA A 28 -4.37 -2.94 -27.25
C ALA A 28 -3.19 -2.29 -28.01
N SER A 29 -1.98 -2.29 -27.43
CA SER A 29 -0.79 -1.74 -28.08
C SER A 29 -0.19 -2.64 -29.16
N ALA A 30 -0.27 -3.97 -28.98
CA ALA A 30 0.18 -4.96 -29.96
C ALA A 30 -0.55 -4.87 -31.32
N LYS A 31 -1.70 -4.18 -31.39
CA LYS A 31 -2.37 -3.88 -32.68
C LYS A 31 -1.53 -2.99 -33.60
N HIS A 32 -0.53 -2.31 -33.07
CA HIS A 32 0.33 -1.37 -33.78
C HIS A 32 1.77 -1.86 -33.95
N CYS A 33 2.11 -3.04 -33.43
CA CYS A 33 3.47 -3.60 -33.46
C CYS A 33 3.43 -5.13 -33.34
N GLU A 34 4.14 -5.85 -34.21
CA GLU A 34 4.24 -7.32 -34.14
C GLU A 34 4.85 -7.74 -32.79
N THR A 35 4.02 -8.39 -31.97
CA THR A 35 4.30 -8.61 -30.55
C THR A 35 3.99 -10.04 -30.15
N GLU A 36 4.89 -10.65 -29.39
CA GLU A 36 4.58 -11.85 -28.61
C GLU A 36 4.60 -11.53 -27.11
N VAL A 37 3.79 -12.24 -26.32
CA VAL A 37 3.62 -11.98 -24.89
C VAL A 37 3.87 -13.24 -24.08
N PHE A 38 4.76 -13.13 -23.10
CA PHE A 38 5.05 -14.15 -22.10
C PHE A 38 4.55 -13.70 -20.74
N VAL A 39 3.94 -14.62 -19.99
CA VAL A 39 3.67 -14.45 -18.57
C VAL A 39 4.37 -15.57 -17.83
N VAL A 40 5.24 -15.21 -16.88
CA VAL A 40 5.91 -16.16 -15.99
C VAL A 40 5.32 -16.02 -14.60
N ASP A 41 4.48 -16.98 -14.21
CA ASP A 41 3.83 -16.98 -12.91
C ASP A 41 4.71 -17.63 -11.84
N ASN A 42 5.00 -16.89 -10.77
CA ASN A 42 5.85 -17.31 -9.67
C ASN A 42 5.06 -18.00 -8.53
N ASN A 43 4.20 -18.96 -8.88
CA ASN A 43 3.37 -19.75 -7.98
C ASN A 43 2.31 -18.90 -7.24
N SER A 44 1.47 -18.19 -8.01
CA SER A 44 0.33 -17.41 -7.51
C SER A 44 -0.83 -18.31 -7.06
N VAL A 45 -1.60 -17.84 -6.07
CA VAL A 45 -2.75 -18.56 -5.49
C VAL A 45 -4.06 -17.78 -5.62
N ASP A 46 -4.08 -16.73 -6.42
CA ASP A 46 -5.20 -15.80 -6.61
C ASP A 46 -6.02 -16.07 -7.89
N GLY A 47 -5.74 -17.18 -8.57
CA GLY A 47 -6.37 -17.55 -9.83
C GLY A 47 -5.84 -16.78 -11.06
N SER A 48 -4.66 -16.15 -10.97
CA SER A 48 -4.01 -15.48 -12.10
C SER A 48 -3.81 -16.41 -13.30
N CYS A 49 -3.25 -17.61 -13.09
CA CYS A 49 -2.96 -18.56 -14.18
C CYS A 49 -4.23 -18.99 -14.92
N SER A 50 -5.31 -19.30 -14.19
CA SER A 50 -6.59 -19.65 -14.79
C SER A 50 -7.15 -18.50 -15.62
N MET A 51 -7.05 -17.26 -15.11
CA MET A 51 -7.48 -16.06 -15.84
C MET A 51 -6.70 -15.89 -17.15
N VAL A 52 -5.37 -16.08 -17.14
CA VAL A 52 -4.55 -15.99 -18.35
C VAL A 52 -4.97 -17.06 -19.37
N LYS A 53 -5.14 -18.32 -18.94
CA LYS A 53 -5.56 -19.43 -19.82
C LYS A 53 -6.94 -19.19 -20.45
N GLU A 54 -7.88 -18.63 -19.69
CA GLU A 54 -9.26 -18.40 -20.14
C GLU A 54 -9.38 -17.17 -21.05
N LYS A 55 -8.78 -16.04 -20.66
CA LYS A 55 -9.00 -14.74 -21.33
C LYS A 55 -7.93 -14.38 -22.35
N PHE A 56 -6.73 -14.93 -22.20
CA PHE A 56 -5.58 -14.60 -23.03
C PHE A 56 -4.85 -15.87 -23.52
N PRO A 57 -5.54 -16.80 -24.20
CA PRO A 57 -4.95 -18.08 -24.64
C PRO A 57 -3.75 -17.92 -25.58
N GLN A 58 -3.59 -16.75 -26.21
CA GLN A 58 -2.44 -16.39 -27.03
C GLN A 58 -1.16 -16.06 -26.23
N VAL A 59 -1.25 -15.89 -24.90
CA VAL A 59 -0.10 -15.64 -24.03
C VAL A 59 0.66 -16.95 -23.79
N LYS A 60 1.99 -16.88 -23.90
CA LYS A 60 2.88 -17.98 -23.50
C LYS A 60 3.05 -17.97 -21.99
N LEU A 61 2.29 -18.83 -21.30
CA LEU A 61 2.28 -18.91 -19.85
C LEU A 61 3.29 -19.97 -19.35
N ILE A 62 4.21 -19.55 -18.46
CA ILE A 62 5.16 -20.41 -17.75
C ILE A 62 4.78 -20.43 -16.27
N GLU A 63 4.38 -21.59 -15.74
CA GLU A 63 3.92 -21.73 -14.34
C GLU A 63 5.02 -22.34 -13.47
N ASN A 64 5.66 -21.52 -12.64
CA ASN A 64 6.66 -22.00 -11.70
C ASN A 64 6.02 -22.65 -10.46
N LYS A 65 6.68 -23.67 -9.92
CA LYS A 65 6.24 -24.39 -8.69
C LYS A 65 6.57 -23.66 -7.38
N LYS A 66 7.37 -22.60 -7.45
CA LYS A 66 7.75 -21.73 -6.33
C LYS A 66 8.08 -20.34 -6.86
N ASN A 67 8.17 -19.36 -5.96
CA ASN A 67 8.60 -18.02 -6.32
C ASN A 67 10.14 -17.98 -6.44
N TYR A 68 10.65 -17.90 -7.67
CA TYR A 68 12.09 -17.83 -7.96
C TYR A 68 12.65 -16.40 -7.98
N GLY A 69 11.80 -15.39 -7.82
CA GLY A 69 12.18 -13.99 -7.94
C GLY A 69 12.08 -13.48 -9.39
N PHE A 70 12.48 -12.22 -9.58
CA PHE A 70 12.28 -11.47 -10.82
C PHE A 70 13.29 -11.88 -11.91
N SER A 71 14.59 -11.91 -11.60
CA SER A 71 15.64 -12.23 -12.60
C SER A 71 15.44 -13.61 -13.21
N TYR A 72 15.32 -14.64 -12.36
CA TYR A 72 15.16 -16.03 -12.82
C TYR A 72 13.91 -16.18 -13.70
N ALA A 73 12.77 -15.64 -13.26
CA ALA A 73 11.52 -15.74 -14.00
C ALA A 73 11.58 -15.03 -15.37
N ASN A 74 12.14 -13.81 -15.42
CA ASN A 74 12.34 -13.13 -16.69
C ASN A 74 13.27 -13.93 -17.61
N ASN A 75 14.39 -14.44 -17.10
CA ASN A 75 15.35 -15.21 -17.90
C ASN A 75 14.75 -16.45 -18.55
N GLN A 76 13.73 -17.09 -17.96
CA GLN A 76 13.02 -18.21 -18.60
C GLN A 76 12.37 -17.76 -19.91
N ALA A 77 11.62 -16.65 -19.88
CA ALA A 77 10.96 -16.12 -21.06
C ALA A 77 11.94 -15.47 -22.05
N ILE A 78 12.98 -14.76 -21.58
CA ILE A 78 13.99 -14.13 -22.46
C ILE A 78 14.68 -15.19 -23.34
N LYS A 79 14.94 -16.39 -22.81
CA LYS A 79 15.54 -17.49 -23.59
C LYS A 79 14.64 -18.01 -24.72
N GLU A 80 13.33 -17.87 -24.58
CA GLU A 80 12.33 -18.29 -25.57
C GLU A 80 11.88 -17.14 -26.50
N ALA A 81 12.25 -15.90 -26.15
CA ALA A 81 11.87 -14.68 -26.87
C ALA A 81 12.49 -14.61 -28.27
N LYS A 82 11.67 -14.31 -29.26
CA LYS A 82 12.03 -14.20 -30.69
C LYS A 82 12.04 -12.76 -31.19
N GLY A 83 11.57 -11.81 -30.39
CA GLY A 83 11.58 -10.39 -30.69
C GLY A 83 12.99 -9.84 -30.86
N GLU A 84 13.12 -8.87 -31.76
CA GLU A 84 14.32 -8.02 -31.87
C GLU A 84 14.57 -7.25 -30.57
N TYR A 85 13.47 -6.79 -29.95
CA TYR A 85 13.45 -6.17 -28.64
C TYR A 85 12.79 -7.06 -27.59
N VAL A 86 13.29 -6.99 -26.37
CA VAL A 86 12.70 -7.66 -25.21
C VAL A 86 12.27 -6.60 -24.20
N LEU A 87 10.96 -6.54 -23.92
CA LEU A 87 10.40 -5.63 -22.93
C LEU A 87 10.11 -6.37 -21.64
N LEU A 88 10.81 -6.03 -20.58
CA LEU A 88 10.45 -6.42 -19.22
C LEU A 88 9.36 -5.45 -18.73
N LEU A 89 8.19 -5.99 -18.40
CA LEU A 89 7.04 -5.20 -17.99
C LEU A 89 6.45 -5.74 -16.69
N ASN A 90 6.24 -4.86 -15.72
CA ASN A 90 5.58 -5.24 -14.47
C ASN A 90 4.07 -5.52 -14.68
N PRO A 91 3.49 -6.48 -13.94
CA PRO A 91 2.07 -6.83 -14.07
C PRO A 91 1.12 -5.75 -13.53
N ASP A 92 1.61 -4.77 -12.78
CA ASP A 92 0.84 -3.64 -12.24
C ASP A 92 1.03 -2.37 -13.06
N THR A 93 1.09 -2.51 -14.39
CA THR A 93 1.25 -1.42 -15.35
C THR A 93 0.08 -1.31 -16.33
N VAL A 94 -0.13 -0.11 -16.88
CA VAL A 94 -1.05 0.15 -17.99
C VAL A 94 -0.30 1.01 -19.01
N ILE A 95 -0.23 0.54 -20.25
CA ILE A 95 0.48 1.22 -21.33
C ILE A 95 -0.50 1.88 -22.32
N GLU A 96 -0.06 2.96 -22.97
CA GLU A 96 -0.80 3.63 -24.05
C GLU A 96 -0.87 2.75 -25.31
N GLU A 97 -1.87 2.98 -26.17
CA GLU A 97 -2.09 2.22 -27.40
C GLU A 97 -0.88 2.23 -28.33
N LYS A 98 -0.13 3.33 -28.41
CA LYS A 98 1.05 3.42 -29.29
C LYS A 98 2.37 3.17 -28.58
N THR A 99 2.36 2.72 -27.32
CA THR A 99 3.58 2.54 -26.52
C THR A 99 4.59 1.65 -27.23
N LEU A 100 4.20 0.41 -27.59
CA LEU A 100 5.12 -0.57 -28.15
C LEU A 100 5.71 -0.11 -29.49
N GLN A 101 4.88 0.48 -30.36
CA GLN A 101 5.35 1.07 -31.61
C GLN A 101 6.35 2.21 -31.35
N SER A 102 5.99 3.17 -30.49
CA SER A 102 6.79 4.38 -30.26
C SER A 102 8.16 4.08 -29.66
N VAL A 103 8.26 3.06 -28.79
CA VAL A 103 9.55 2.67 -28.22
C VAL A 103 10.41 1.90 -29.22
N CYS A 104 9.81 1.06 -30.08
CA CYS A 104 10.54 0.41 -31.17
C CYS A 104 11.07 1.44 -32.18
N ASP A 105 10.24 2.40 -32.61
CA ASP A 105 10.63 3.47 -33.54
C ASP A 105 11.78 4.32 -32.96
N PHE A 106 11.75 4.57 -31.64
CA PHE A 106 12.84 5.26 -30.96
C PHE A 106 14.13 4.44 -30.97
N MET A 107 14.07 3.15 -30.64
CA MET A 107 15.26 2.29 -30.64
C MET A 107 15.85 2.12 -32.04
N ASP A 108 15.01 1.94 -33.06
CA ASP A 108 15.43 1.81 -34.46
C ASP A 108 16.17 3.07 -34.97
N SER A 109 15.84 4.24 -34.42
CA SER A 109 16.52 5.52 -34.75
C SER A 109 17.76 5.82 -33.90
N HIS A 110 18.09 4.99 -32.90
CA HIS A 110 19.21 5.19 -31.98
C HIS A 110 20.06 3.92 -31.86
N SER A 111 20.98 3.72 -32.80
CA SER A 111 21.85 2.53 -32.84
C SER A 111 22.78 2.36 -31.64
N ASP A 112 22.99 3.43 -30.85
CA ASP A 112 23.76 3.40 -29.61
C ASP A 112 22.93 3.03 -28.37
N ALA A 113 21.62 2.79 -28.52
CA ALA A 113 20.74 2.41 -27.44
C ALA A 113 20.85 0.92 -27.11
N GLY A 114 21.24 0.59 -25.88
CA GLY A 114 21.18 -0.78 -25.35
C GLY A 114 19.90 -1.06 -24.57
N GLY A 115 19.31 -0.02 -24.00
CA GLY A 115 18.02 -0.13 -23.33
C GLY A 115 17.25 1.19 -23.24
N LEU A 116 15.95 1.07 -23.00
CA LEU A 116 15.03 2.19 -22.89
C LEU A 116 14.02 2.01 -21.76
N GLY A 117 13.78 3.08 -21.02
CA GLY A 117 12.69 3.22 -20.06
C GLY A 117 11.80 4.40 -20.45
N VAL A 118 10.60 4.46 -19.87
CA VAL A 118 9.58 5.46 -20.25
C VAL A 118 9.15 6.32 -19.07
N LYS A 119 8.40 7.39 -19.36
CA LYS A 119 7.74 8.19 -18.33
C LYS A 119 6.68 7.36 -17.61
N MET A 120 6.80 7.25 -16.29
CA MET A 120 5.81 6.57 -15.47
C MET A 120 5.07 7.56 -14.56
N ILE A 121 3.77 7.32 -14.38
CA ILE A 121 2.94 7.95 -13.35
C ILE A 121 2.38 6.90 -12.40
N ASP A 122 2.09 7.30 -11.16
CA ASP A 122 1.32 6.45 -10.25
C ASP A 122 -0.18 6.47 -10.63
N GLY A 123 -0.97 5.59 -10.03
CA GLY A 123 -2.42 5.61 -10.23
C GLY A 123 -3.13 6.85 -9.64
N LYS A 124 -2.39 7.89 -9.21
CA LYS A 124 -2.90 9.23 -8.88
C LYS A 124 -2.51 10.28 -9.93
N GLY A 125 -1.92 9.87 -11.06
CA GLY A 125 -1.46 10.78 -12.10
C GLY A 125 -0.13 11.48 -11.79
N ARG A 126 0.54 11.14 -10.67
CA ARG A 126 1.78 11.81 -10.26
C ARG A 126 2.97 11.14 -10.88
N PHE A 127 3.89 11.94 -11.42
CA PHE A 127 5.16 11.46 -11.95
C PHE A 127 5.92 10.61 -10.92
N LEU A 128 6.40 9.46 -11.37
CA LEU A 128 7.24 8.55 -10.59
C LEU A 128 8.71 8.88 -10.84
N PRO A 129 9.45 9.39 -9.84
CA PRO A 129 10.87 9.73 -10.01
C PRO A 129 11.75 8.54 -10.39
N GLU A 130 11.34 7.31 -10.09
CA GLU A 130 12.03 6.10 -10.54
C GLU A 130 12.04 5.88 -12.06
N SER A 131 11.27 6.67 -12.83
CA SER A 131 11.33 6.67 -14.31
C SER A 131 12.73 6.96 -14.84
N LYS A 132 13.55 7.67 -14.06
CA LYS A 132 14.94 7.99 -14.39
C LYS A 132 15.80 7.96 -13.14
N ARG A 133 16.85 7.14 -13.14
CA ARG A 133 17.74 6.99 -11.98
C ARG A 133 19.20 7.19 -12.35
N GLY A 134 19.94 7.75 -11.40
CA GLY A 134 21.39 7.75 -11.41
C GLY A 134 21.94 6.48 -10.76
N LEU A 135 23.20 6.15 -11.06
CA LEU A 135 23.86 4.99 -10.48
C LEU A 135 23.96 5.15 -8.95
N PRO A 136 23.54 4.16 -8.15
CA PRO A 136 23.53 4.25 -6.69
C PRO A 136 24.92 4.02 -6.10
N THR A 137 25.88 4.86 -6.48
CA THR A 137 27.22 4.93 -5.87
C THR A 137 27.11 5.23 -4.37
N PRO A 138 28.16 4.93 -3.57
CA PRO A 138 28.16 5.21 -2.13
C PRO A 138 27.70 6.62 -1.77
N GLU A 139 28.23 7.61 -2.48
CA GLU A 139 27.93 9.03 -2.28
C GLU A 139 26.45 9.35 -2.60
N VAL A 140 25.93 8.83 -3.72
CA VAL A 140 24.54 9.04 -4.14
C VAL A 140 23.56 8.36 -3.17
N ALA A 141 23.88 7.15 -2.70
CA ALA A 141 23.10 6.44 -1.70
C ALA A 141 23.06 7.21 -0.37
N PHE A 142 24.19 7.76 0.07
CA PHE A 142 24.29 8.61 1.24
C PHE A 142 23.38 9.83 1.15
N TYR A 143 23.44 10.60 0.05
CA TYR A 143 22.57 11.78 -0.15
C TYR A 143 21.08 11.45 -0.11
N LYS A 144 20.70 10.27 -0.61
CA LYS A 144 19.31 9.80 -0.56
C LYS A 144 18.89 9.42 0.85
N ILE A 145 19.70 8.66 1.58
CA ILE A 145 19.37 8.13 2.91
C ILE A 145 19.25 9.24 3.94
N PHE A 146 20.15 10.23 3.91
CA PHE A 146 20.18 11.36 4.84
C PHE A 146 19.28 12.53 4.42
N GLY A 147 18.50 12.39 3.34
CA GLY A 147 17.52 13.39 2.92
C GLY A 147 18.09 14.62 2.20
N LEU A 148 19.40 14.67 1.95
CA LEU A 148 20.05 15.76 1.21
C LEU A 148 19.49 15.90 -0.22
N ALA A 149 19.12 14.79 -0.86
CA ALA A 149 18.44 14.79 -2.15
C ALA A 149 17.07 15.51 -2.12
N LYS A 150 16.38 15.48 -0.97
CA LYS A 150 15.08 16.16 -0.78
C LYS A 150 15.27 17.65 -0.47
N LEU A 151 16.34 18.01 0.22
CA LEU A 151 16.68 19.40 0.54
C LEU A 151 17.18 20.16 -0.70
N PHE A 152 17.93 19.50 -1.59
CA PHE A 152 18.54 20.12 -2.76
C PHE A 152 18.19 19.39 -4.08
N PRO A 153 16.91 19.30 -4.47
CA PRO A 153 16.47 18.48 -5.59
C PRO A 153 16.96 18.99 -6.96
N ARG A 154 17.23 20.30 -7.12
CA ARG A 154 17.75 20.86 -8.38
C ARG A 154 19.26 20.73 -8.54
N SER A 155 19.97 20.23 -7.52
CA SER A 155 21.42 20.04 -7.58
C SER A 155 21.77 18.80 -8.41
N LYS A 156 22.71 18.94 -9.36
CA LYS A 156 23.29 17.80 -10.08
C LYS A 156 23.98 16.80 -9.15
N LYS A 157 24.50 17.27 -8.01
CA LYS A 157 25.18 16.44 -7.01
C LYS A 157 24.20 15.72 -6.09
N TYR A 158 23.31 16.46 -5.42
CA TYR A 158 22.42 15.88 -4.41
C TYR A 158 21.16 15.22 -5.01
N GLY A 159 20.67 15.73 -6.14
CA GLY A 159 19.52 15.18 -6.87
C GLY A 159 19.84 13.99 -7.77
N LYS A 160 21.08 13.47 -7.74
CA LYS A 160 21.59 12.46 -8.67
C LYS A 160 20.82 11.15 -8.67
N TYR A 161 20.32 10.68 -7.52
CA TYR A 161 19.66 9.38 -7.46
C TYR A 161 18.40 9.28 -8.36
N HIS A 162 17.55 10.32 -8.38
CA HIS A 162 16.34 10.37 -9.21
C HIS A 162 16.46 11.39 -10.35
N LEU A 163 17.68 11.87 -10.61
CA LEU A 163 17.99 12.89 -11.63
C LEU A 163 16.99 14.05 -11.61
N THR A 164 16.68 14.56 -10.41
CA THR A 164 15.60 15.56 -10.19
C THR A 164 15.89 16.93 -10.78
N TYR A 165 17.11 17.14 -11.27
CA TYR A 165 17.54 18.32 -12.02
C TYR A 165 17.28 18.22 -13.53
N LEU A 166 16.92 17.03 -14.04
CA LEU A 166 16.54 16.84 -15.44
C LEU A 166 15.05 17.11 -15.62
N ASP A 167 14.66 17.63 -16.77
CA ASP A 167 13.25 17.74 -17.15
C ASP A 167 12.62 16.34 -17.31
N LYS A 168 11.40 16.15 -16.82
CA LYS A 168 10.64 14.90 -16.93
C LYS A 168 9.93 14.76 -18.29
N ASP A 169 9.84 15.82 -19.07
CA ASP A 169 9.14 15.82 -20.36
C ASP A 169 10.12 15.88 -21.54
N GLN A 170 11.41 15.63 -21.29
CA GLN A 170 12.49 15.57 -22.29
C GLN A 170 13.20 14.22 -22.27
N THR A 171 13.71 13.80 -23.44
CA THR A 171 14.52 12.58 -23.57
C THR A 171 15.89 12.79 -22.93
N HIS A 172 16.37 11.80 -22.16
CA HIS A 172 17.66 11.86 -21.49
C HIS A 172 18.41 10.53 -21.56
N ILE A 173 19.74 10.59 -21.60
CA ILE A 173 20.58 9.44 -21.25
C ILE A 173 20.61 9.35 -19.71
N VAL A 174 20.39 8.15 -19.18
CA VAL A 174 20.32 7.90 -17.74
C VAL A 174 21.24 6.75 -17.35
N ASP A 175 21.59 6.63 -16.08
CA ASP A 175 22.48 5.55 -15.64
C ASP A 175 21.70 4.24 -15.44
N VAL A 176 20.45 4.35 -14.95
CA VAL A 176 19.65 3.21 -14.50
C VAL A 176 18.21 3.32 -14.98
N LEU A 177 17.76 2.28 -15.68
CA LEU A 177 16.37 2.05 -16.08
C LEU A 177 15.57 1.38 -14.96
N SER A 178 14.24 1.49 -15.00
CA SER A 178 13.35 0.83 -14.04
C SER A 178 12.91 -0.52 -14.56
N GLY A 179 13.03 -1.58 -13.75
CA GLY A 179 12.49 -2.90 -14.12
C GLY A 179 10.96 -2.94 -14.35
N ALA A 180 10.24 -1.87 -13.99
CA ALA A 180 8.81 -1.75 -14.26
C ALA A 180 8.47 -1.61 -15.76
N PHE A 181 9.38 -1.01 -16.53
CA PHE A 181 9.34 -0.93 -17.99
C PHE A 181 10.79 -0.77 -18.47
N MET A 182 11.37 -1.87 -18.91
CA MET A 182 12.75 -1.92 -19.40
C MET A 182 12.78 -2.64 -20.74
N LEU A 183 12.90 -1.86 -21.81
CA LEU A 183 13.13 -2.37 -23.15
C LEU A 183 14.62 -2.61 -23.37
N LEU A 184 14.99 -3.75 -23.91
CA LEU A 184 16.36 -4.19 -24.15
C LEU A 184 16.48 -4.68 -25.59
N ILE A 185 17.53 -4.26 -26.29
CA ILE A 185 17.83 -4.83 -27.61
C ILE A 185 18.53 -6.18 -27.44
N LYS A 186 18.18 -7.15 -28.28
CA LYS A 186 18.72 -8.51 -28.18
C LYS A 186 20.23 -8.58 -28.37
N GLU A 187 20.80 -7.78 -29.28
CA GLU A 187 22.26 -7.67 -29.46
C GLU A 187 22.96 -7.22 -28.16
N CYS A 188 22.37 -6.29 -27.42
CA CYS A 188 22.91 -5.85 -26.14
C CYS A 188 22.86 -6.99 -25.12
N LEU A 189 21.76 -7.76 -25.06
CA LEU A 189 21.66 -8.93 -24.18
C LEU A 189 22.68 -10.02 -24.51
N ASP A 190 23.00 -10.23 -25.79
CA ASP A 190 24.02 -11.18 -26.22
C ASP A 190 25.42 -10.76 -25.74
N LYS A 191 25.71 -9.44 -25.69
CA LYS A 191 26.96 -8.88 -25.18
C LYS A 191 27.03 -8.82 -23.66
N THR A 192 25.97 -8.38 -23.00
CA THR A 192 25.96 -8.17 -21.55
C THR A 192 25.68 -9.46 -20.77
N GLY A 193 25.05 -10.45 -21.40
CA GLY A 193 24.38 -11.57 -20.74
C GLY A 193 23.02 -11.19 -20.17
N LEU A 194 22.26 -12.19 -19.72
CA LEU A 194 20.90 -12.05 -19.18
C LEU A 194 20.86 -11.33 -17.81
N LEU A 195 19.68 -11.22 -17.19
CA LEU A 195 19.58 -10.70 -15.83
C LEU A 195 20.33 -11.61 -14.85
N ASP A 196 21.00 -11.02 -13.89
CA ASP A 196 21.80 -11.78 -12.94
C ASP A 196 20.91 -12.41 -11.86
N GLU A 197 20.88 -13.75 -11.84
CA GLU A 197 20.00 -14.54 -10.99
C GLU A 197 20.41 -14.52 -9.50
N ALA A 198 21.57 -13.94 -9.16
CA ALA A 198 21.90 -13.66 -7.76
C ALA A 198 20.95 -12.60 -7.15
N PHE A 199 20.33 -11.76 -7.98
CA PHE A 199 19.32 -10.81 -7.54
C PHE A 199 17.94 -11.47 -7.57
N PHE A 200 17.36 -11.68 -6.39
CA PHE A 200 15.96 -12.09 -6.29
C PHE A 200 15.00 -10.97 -6.74
N MET A 201 15.29 -9.71 -6.38
CA MET A 201 14.52 -8.49 -6.73
C MET A 201 15.28 -7.20 -6.34
N TYR A 202 14.99 -6.07 -6.99
CA TYR A 202 15.46 -4.70 -6.71
C TYR A 202 16.93 -4.33 -7.01
N GLY A 203 17.71 -5.23 -7.59
CA GLY A 203 19.10 -4.93 -7.99
C GLY A 203 19.43 -5.32 -9.41
N GLU A 204 18.62 -6.20 -10.00
CA GLU A 204 18.75 -6.69 -11.35
C GLU A 204 18.62 -5.60 -12.41
N ASP A 205 17.76 -4.61 -12.18
CA ASP A 205 17.56 -3.49 -13.10
C ASP A 205 18.77 -2.53 -13.08
N ILE A 206 19.33 -2.28 -11.89
CA ILE A 206 20.55 -1.50 -11.69
C ILE A 206 21.75 -2.24 -12.29
N ASP A 207 21.88 -3.55 -12.03
CA ASP A 207 22.95 -4.39 -12.56
C ASP A 207 22.94 -4.46 -14.07
N MET A 208 21.77 -4.74 -14.68
CA MET A 208 21.61 -4.76 -16.13
C MET A 208 21.93 -3.40 -16.73
N SER A 209 21.35 -2.31 -16.20
CA SER A 209 21.61 -0.97 -16.73
C SER A 209 23.09 -0.60 -16.69
N TYR A 210 23.79 -0.98 -15.61
CA TYR A 210 25.22 -0.73 -15.49
C TYR A 210 26.04 -1.58 -16.49
N ARG A 211 25.68 -2.86 -16.68
CA ARG A 211 26.33 -3.72 -17.69
C ARG A 211 26.11 -3.23 -19.12
N ILE A 212 24.94 -2.67 -19.42
CA ILE A 212 24.67 -2.00 -20.72
C ILE A 212 25.69 -0.88 -20.95
N THR A 213 25.91 -0.02 -19.96
CA THR A 213 26.91 1.06 -20.06
C THR A 213 28.35 0.55 -20.18
N LEU A 214 28.69 -0.54 -19.49
CA LEU A 214 30.01 -1.18 -19.62
C LEU A 214 30.24 -1.85 -20.99
N ALA A 215 29.17 -2.15 -21.72
CA ALA A 215 29.22 -2.68 -23.08
C ALA A 215 29.15 -1.57 -24.15
N ASP A 216 29.45 -0.32 -23.77
CA ASP A 216 29.47 0.87 -24.63
C ASP A 216 28.10 1.25 -25.25
N TYR A 217 27.00 0.77 -24.67
CA TYR A 217 25.65 1.19 -25.01
C TYR A 217 25.10 2.24 -24.05
N LYS A 218 24.06 2.94 -24.49
CA LYS A 218 23.35 3.95 -23.70
C LYS A 218 22.00 3.43 -23.21
N ASN A 219 21.63 3.85 -22.00
CA ASN A 219 20.29 3.72 -21.46
C ASN A 219 19.52 5.03 -21.70
N TYR A 220 18.37 4.95 -22.35
CA TYR A 220 17.53 6.12 -22.65
C TYR A 220 16.29 6.18 -21.77
N TYR A 221 15.98 7.38 -21.27
CA TYR A 221 14.67 7.76 -20.75
C TYR A 221 13.88 8.45 -21.86
N TYR A 222 12.74 7.89 -22.24
CA TYR A 222 11.89 8.38 -23.32
C TYR A 222 10.50 8.80 -22.81
N PRO A 223 10.16 10.10 -22.82
CA PRO A 223 8.86 10.58 -22.36
C PRO A 223 7.79 10.66 -23.45
N GLY A 224 8.08 10.24 -24.69
CA GLY A 224 7.13 10.28 -25.80
C GLY A 224 5.96 9.30 -25.66
N THR A 225 6.04 8.39 -24.69
CA THR A 225 4.91 7.61 -24.19
C THR A 225 4.92 7.59 -22.66
N THR A 226 3.73 7.51 -22.05
CA THR A 226 3.57 7.44 -20.59
C THR A 226 2.87 6.15 -20.19
N ILE A 227 3.26 5.57 -19.06
CA ILE A 227 2.57 4.41 -18.48
C ILE A 227 2.07 4.71 -17.07
N ILE A 228 1.00 4.04 -16.66
CA ILE A 228 0.63 3.95 -15.25
C ILE A 228 1.40 2.79 -14.63
N HIS A 229 1.99 2.99 -13.45
CA HIS A 229 2.55 1.93 -12.63
C HIS A 229 1.99 2.06 -11.21
N TYR A 230 1.14 1.12 -10.80
CA TYR A 230 0.39 1.19 -9.55
C TYR A 230 1.25 1.01 -8.28
N LYS A 231 2.50 0.54 -8.44
CA LYS A 231 3.60 0.60 -7.47
C LYS A 231 3.29 -0.01 -6.10
N GLY A 232 3.82 -1.21 -5.88
CA GLY A 232 3.83 -1.87 -4.56
C GLY A 232 2.61 -2.74 -4.28
N GLU A 233 1.86 -3.08 -5.33
CA GLU A 233 0.73 -4.00 -5.26
C GLU A 233 1.22 -5.45 -5.14
N SER A 234 2.29 -5.82 -5.86
CA SER A 234 2.97 -7.12 -5.71
C SER A 234 3.95 -7.18 -4.53
N THR A 235 4.25 -6.05 -3.86
CA THR A 235 5.13 -6.07 -2.68
C THR A 235 4.73 -5.05 -1.61
N LYS A 236 4.38 -5.57 -0.41
CA LYS A 236 4.04 -4.75 0.76
C LYS A 236 5.24 -3.93 1.26
N LYS A 237 5.35 -2.69 0.77
CA LYS A 237 6.37 -1.72 1.20
C LYS A 237 6.29 -1.50 2.70
N GLY A 238 7.42 -1.69 3.39
CA GLY A 238 7.54 -1.51 4.85
C GLY A 238 7.55 -2.79 5.67
N SER A 239 7.40 -3.96 5.03
CA SER A 239 7.78 -5.24 5.65
C SER A 239 9.29 -5.29 5.87
N ILE A 240 9.73 -5.93 6.95
CA ILE A 240 11.16 -6.14 7.23
C ILE A 240 11.81 -6.91 6.06
N ASN A 241 11.08 -7.84 5.45
CA ASN A 241 11.56 -8.62 4.31
C ASN A 241 11.88 -7.73 3.08
N TYR A 242 11.02 -6.76 2.75
CA TYR A 242 11.29 -5.81 1.67
C TYR A 242 12.61 -5.06 1.89
N VAL A 243 12.82 -4.58 3.11
CA VAL A 243 14.03 -3.84 3.50
C VAL A 243 15.27 -4.73 3.33
N LEU A 244 15.22 -5.96 3.83
CA LEU A 244 16.32 -6.92 3.70
C LEU A 244 16.65 -7.28 2.24
N VAL A 245 15.64 -7.59 1.42
CA VAL A 245 15.84 -7.95 0.00
C VAL A 245 16.47 -6.79 -0.77
N PHE A 246 15.94 -5.58 -0.62
CA PHE A 246 16.48 -4.38 -1.29
C PHE A 246 17.95 -4.14 -0.91
N TYR A 247 18.29 -4.28 0.37
CA TYR A 247 19.67 -4.04 0.81
C TYR A 247 20.63 -5.16 0.45
N ASN A 248 20.20 -6.41 0.51
CA ASN A 248 20.99 -7.53 0.02
C ASN A 248 21.33 -7.34 -1.47
N ALA A 249 20.37 -6.88 -2.27
CA ALA A 249 20.62 -6.52 -3.66
C ALA A 249 21.72 -5.43 -3.78
N MET A 250 21.68 -4.38 -2.97
CA MET A 250 22.72 -3.34 -3.02
C MET A 250 24.11 -3.86 -2.60
N ILE A 251 24.18 -4.79 -1.64
CA ILE A 251 25.43 -5.44 -1.25
C ILE A 251 25.99 -6.31 -2.39
N ILE A 252 25.13 -7.09 -3.06
CA ILE A 252 25.52 -7.92 -4.21
C ILE A 252 26.07 -7.03 -5.33
N PHE A 253 25.33 -5.98 -5.69
CA PHE A 253 25.74 -5.02 -6.72
C PHE A 253 27.12 -4.41 -6.40
N ALA A 254 27.30 -3.97 -5.15
CA ALA A 254 28.54 -3.38 -4.71
C ALA A 254 29.75 -4.32 -4.77
N LYS A 255 29.57 -5.57 -4.33
CA LYS A 255 30.62 -6.59 -4.36
C LYS A 255 31.07 -6.93 -5.78
N LYS A 256 30.15 -6.83 -6.75
CA LYS A 256 30.42 -7.11 -8.16
C LYS A 256 31.12 -5.97 -8.87
N HIS A 257 30.65 -4.74 -8.65
CA HIS A 257 30.99 -3.60 -9.49
C HIS A 257 31.94 -2.58 -8.84
N PHE A 258 32.13 -2.61 -7.52
CA PHE A 258 33.05 -1.70 -6.83
C PHE A 258 34.30 -2.43 -6.31
N SER A 259 35.43 -1.70 -6.30
CA SER A 259 36.76 -2.20 -5.91
C SER A 259 36.75 -3.05 -4.62
N LYS A 260 37.30 -4.27 -4.71
CA LYS A 260 37.45 -5.22 -3.59
C LYS A 260 38.16 -4.59 -2.38
N LYS A 261 39.05 -3.60 -2.60
CA LYS A 261 39.83 -2.94 -1.54
C LYS A 261 38.96 -2.13 -0.56
N HIS A 262 37.78 -1.68 -0.98
CA HIS A 262 36.85 -0.90 -0.14
C HIS A 262 35.46 -1.54 0.03
N ALA A 263 35.25 -2.75 -0.52
CA ALA A 263 33.97 -3.44 -0.45
C ALA A 263 33.54 -3.77 1.00
N GLY A 264 34.50 -4.06 1.89
CA GLY A 264 34.23 -4.34 3.31
C GLY A 264 33.76 -3.12 4.08
N THR A 265 34.49 -2.01 3.98
CA THR A 265 34.09 -0.72 4.58
C THR A 265 32.77 -0.21 4.01
N PHE A 266 32.54 -0.40 2.71
CA PHE A 266 31.28 -0.02 2.08
C PHE A 266 30.10 -0.87 2.57
N SER A 267 30.29 -2.19 2.68
CA SER A 267 29.30 -3.09 3.26
C SER A 267 28.98 -2.72 4.70
N ALA A 268 29.99 -2.36 5.51
CA ALA A 268 29.82 -1.92 6.89
C ALA A 268 29.02 -0.60 6.99
N LEU A 269 29.33 0.39 6.16
CA LEU A 269 28.61 1.67 6.12
C LEU A 269 27.15 1.51 5.66
N ILE A 270 26.92 0.67 4.64
CA ILE A 270 25.57 0.29 4.22
C ILE A 270 24.84 -0.36 5.39
N ASN A 271 25.41 -1.40 6.01
CA ASN A 271 24.81 -2.10 7.14
C ASN A 271 24.47 -1.15 8.30
N PHE A 272 25.38 -0.24 8.65
CA PHE A 272 25.12 0.78 9.66
C PHE A 272 23.94 1.68 9.29
N ALA A 273 23.92 2.22 8.06
CA ALA A 273 22.81 3.05 7.58
C ALA A 273 21.48 2.28 7.54
N ILE A 274 21.50 0.97 7.26
CA ILE A 274 20.35 0.07 7.31
C ILE A 274 19.81 -0.02 8.73
N TYR A 275 20.66 -0.38 9.69
CA TYR A 275 20.25 -0.54 11.09
C TYR A 275 19.74 0.78 11.66
N LEU A 276 20.40 1.89 11.34
CA LEU A 276 19.96 3.22 11.74
C LEU A 276 18.57 3.55 11.18
N ARG A 277 18.35 3.32 9.87
CA ARG A 277 17.05 3.58 9.24
C ARG A 277 15.96 2.63 9.74
N ALA A 278 16.29 1.36 9.98
CA ALA A 278 15.37 0.39 10.54
C ALA A 278 14.97 0.78 11.97
N ALA A 279 15.94 1.16 12.81
CA ALA A 279 15.70 1.69 14.15
C ALA A 279 14.85 2.96 14.12
N ALA A 280 15.17 3.92 13.26
CA ALA A 280 14.39 5.15 13.09
C ALA A 280 12.96 4.85 12.61
N ALA A 281 12.76 3.89 11.70
CA ALA A 281 11.43 3.49 11.22
C ALA A 281 10.62 2.72 12.28
N ILE A 282 11.27 1.92 13.13
CA ILE A 282 10.64 1.25 14.28
C ILE A 282 10.25 2.30 15.32
N LEU A 283 11.16 3.21 15.67
CA LEU A 283 10.91 4.31 16.58
C LEU A 283 9.77 5.20 16.08
N TYR A 284 9.79 5.59 14.81
CA TYR A 284 8.71 6.37 14.21
C TYR A 284 7.36 5.64 14.26
N ARG A 285 7.32 4.33 13.98
CA ARG A 285 6.09 3.52 14.08
C ARG A 285 5.60 3.43 15.52
N PHE A 286 6.51 3.21 16.48
CA PHE A 286 6.23 3.19 17.90
C PHE A 286 5.65 4.52 18.37
N VAL A 287 6.35 5.63 18.13
CA VAL A 287 5.88 7.00 18.43
C VAL A 287 4.51 7.25 17.79
N ARG A 288 4.32 6.91 16.51
CA ARG A 288 3.03 7.08 15.80
C ARG A 288 1.90 6.20 16.36
N SER A 289 2.21 5.11 17.06
CA SER A 289 1.21 4.26 17.73
C SER A 289 0.84 4.76 19.13
N ILE A 290 1.76 5.38 19.85
CA ILE A 290 1.54 5.81 21.25
C ILE A 290 1.19 7.29 21.41
N ILE A 291 1.54 8.14 20.44
CA ILE A 291 1.38 9.61 20.57
C ILE A 291 -0.09 10.00 20.85
N THR A 292 -1.04 9.34 20.19
CA THR A 292 -2.46 9.63 20.35
C THR A 292 -2.99 9.15 21.72
N PRO A 293 -2.72 7.91 22.17
CA PRO A 293 -3.00 7.51 23.55
C PRO A 293 -2.35 8.41 24.63
N ILE A 294 -1.11 8.86 24.42
CA ILE A 294 -0.43 9.76 25.35
C ILE A 294 -1.16 11.09 25.45
N ILE A 295 -1.56 11.68 24.32
CA ILE A 295 -2.34 12.93 24.33
C ILE A 295 -3.65 12.72 25.10
N ASP A 296 -4.39 11.64 24.82
CA ASP A 296 -5.64 11.35 25.54
C ASP A 296 -5.41 11.20 27.05
N ALA A 297 -4.33 10.51 27.45
CA ALA A 297 -3.96 10.35 28.85
C ALA A 297 -3.68 11.69 29.53
N LEU A 298 -2.92 12.57 28.88
CA LEU A 298 -2.63 13.92 29.37
C LEU A 298 -3.90 14.76 29.53
N VAL A 299 -4.85 14.63 28.60
CA VAL A 299 -6.14 15.33 28.69
C VAL A 299 -6.95 14.86 29.89
N ILE A 300 -7.02 13.54 30.11
CA ILE A 300 -7.74 12.96 31.25
C ILE A 300 -7.06 13.38 32.56
N LEU A 301 -5.73 13.29 32.64
CA LEU A 301 -4.94 13.70 33.80
C LEU A 301 -5.12 15.18 34.13
N SER A 302 -5.15 16.05 33.11
CA SER A 302 -5.38 17.48 33.31
C SER A 302 -6.74 17.78 33.96
N GLY A 303 -7.77 16.98 33.63
CA GLY A 303 -9.07 17.07 34.28
C GLY A 303 -8.99 16.81 35.78
N PHE A 304 -8.31 15.74 36.21
CA PHE A 304 -8.14 15.47 37.65
C PHE A 304 -7.27 16.51 38.34
N ALA A 305 -6.19 16.96 37.70
CA ALA A 305 -5.32 17.98 38.25
C ALA A 305 -6.07 19.30 38.54
N LEU A 306 -7.05 19.65 37.69
CA LEU A 306 -7.86 20.87 37.86
C LEU A 306 -9.08 20.67 38.74
N LEU A 307 -9.84 19.59 38.55
CA LEU A 307 -11.12 19.37 39.23
C LEU A 307 -10.94 18.95 40.70
N THR A 308 -9.90 18.19 41.01
CA THR A 308 -9.70 17.64 42.36
C THR A 308 -9.51 18.75 43.41
N PRO A 309 -8.60 19.73 43.23
CA PRO A 309 -8.41 20.80 44.20
C PRO A 309 -9.64 21.71 44.34
N ILE A 310 -10.31 22.02 43.22
CA ILE A 310 -11.52 22.84 43.20
C ILE A 310 -12.65 22.17 44.00
N TRP A 311 -12.89 20.89 43.71
CA TRP A 311 -13.91 20.12 44.41
C TRP A 311 -13.59 19.93 45.89
N SER A 312 -12.32 19.64 46.19
CA SER A 312 -11.84 19.45 47.56
C SER A 312 -12.06 20.72 48.39
N ASN A 313 -11.66 21.88 47.86
CA ASN A 313 -11.82 23.16 48.54
C ASN A 313 -13.29 23.52 48.73
N HIS A 314 -14.16 23.24 47.75
CA HIS A 314 -15.58 23.56 47.82
C HIS A 314 -16.34 22.72 48.86
N ILE A 315 -16.01 21.43 49.00
CA ILE A 315 -16.73 20.50 49.88
C ILE A 315 -16.09 20.37 51.26
N PHE A 316 -14.75 20.34 51.34
CA PHE A 316 -14.01 20.07 52.57
C PHE A 316 -13.29 21.31 53.12
N GLY A 317 -13.28 22.44 52.39
CA GLY A 317 -12.65 23.69 52.84
C GLY A 317 -11.12 23.71 52.77
N HIS A 318 -10.49 22.65 52.27
CA HIS A 318 -9.04 22.58 52.02
C HIS A 318 -8.74 21.70 50.80
N GLN A 319 -7.54 21.82 50.23
CA GLN A 319 -7.18 21.17 48.95
C GLN A 319 -6.82 19.69 49.07
N ASP A 320 -6.39 19.24 50.25
CA ASP A 320 -5.88 17.87 50.49
C ASP A 320 -6.89 16.97 51.24
N ALA A 321 -8.11 16.84 50.73
CA ALA A 321 -9.16 16.04 51.38
C ALA A 321 -9.04 14.52 51.15
N TYR A 322 -8.11 14.06 50.32
CA TYR A 322 -7.95 12.64 49.96
C TYR A 322 -6.54 12.16 50.27
N PRO A 323 -6.37 10.93 50.82
CA PRO A 323 -5.05 10.31 50.94
C PRO A 323 -4.37 10.24 49.57
N GLU A 324 -3.09 10.63 49.51
CA GLU A 324 -2.35 10.71 48.25
C GLU A 324 -2.27 9.36 47.52
N ASP A 325 -2.14 8.25 48.25
CA ASP A 325 -2.12 6.92 47.64
C ASP A 325 -3.44 6.60 46.93
N VAL A 326 -4.58 6.85 47.59
CA VAL A 326 -5.92 6.59 47.03
C VAL A 326 -6.17 7.47 45.81
N LYS A 327 -5.73 8.73 45.86
CA LYS A 327 -5.79 9.68 44.75
C LYS A 327 -4.94 9.23 43.56
N ILE A 328 -3.68 8.87 43.78
CA ILE A 328 -2.76 8.42 42.73
C ILE A 328 -3.25 7.13 42.09
N TYR A 329 -3.54 6.08 42.89
CA TYR A 329 -4.00 4.81 42.35
C TYR A 329 -5.38 4.93 41.69
N GLY A 330 -6.28 5.73 42.25
CA GLY A 330 -7.60 6.00 41.67
C GLY A 330 -7.50 6.69 40.30
N VAL A 331 -6.67 7.73 40.18
CA VAL A 331 -6.46 8.46 38.92
C VAL A 331 -5.78 7.58 37.87
N ILE A 332 -4.73 6.83 38.24
CA ILE A 332 -4.06 5.91 37.32
C ILE A 332 -5.03 4.85 36.80
N SER A 333 -5.81 4.23 37.70
CA SER A 333 -6.81 3.24 37.34
C SER A 333 -7.85 3.82 36.38
N TYR A 334 -8.34 5.03 36.69
CA TYR A 334 -9.29 5.75 35.86
C TYR A 334 -8.75 5.99 34.44
N VAL A 335 -7.53 6.53 34.31
CA VAL A 335 -6.88 6.76 33.01
C VAL A 335 -6.71 5.45 32.24
N ILE A 336 -6.23 4.38 32.89
CA ILE A 336 -6.05 3.07 32.26
C ILE A 336 -7.38 2.55 31.70
N ILE A 337 -8.48 2.64 32.45
CA ILE A 337 -9.79 2.14 32.01
C ILE A 337 -10.28 2.91 30.76
N TRP A 338 -10.13 4.23 30.73
CA TRP A 338 -10.50 5.02 29.54
C TRP A 338 -9.68 4.66 28.32
N LEU A 339 -8.35 4.61 28.46
CA LEU A 339 -7.45 4.27 27.37
C LEU A 339 -7.72 2.86 26.84
N PHE A 340 -7.96 1.92 27.75
CA PHE A 340 -8.31 0.54 27.41
C PHE A 340 -9.64 0.48 26.65
N SER A 341 -10.69 1.14 27.13
CA SER A 341 -11.99 1.18 26.46
C SER A 341 -11.89 1.79 25.04
N LEU A 342 -11.18 2.92 24.89
CA LEU A 342 -10.90 3.54 23.60
C LEU A 342 -10.12 2.62 22.67
N LEU A 343 -9.12 1.90 23.18
CA LEU A 343 -8.35 0.92 22.41
C LEU A 343 -9.25 -0.22 21.91
N PHE A 344 -10.05 -0.79 22.80
CA PHE A 344 -10.89 -1.96 22.52
C PHE A 344 -12.00 -1.67 21.53
N LEU A 345 -12.57 -0.46 21.59
CA LEU A 345 -13.66 -0.04 20.72
C LEU A 345 -13.17 0.68 19.46
N GLY A 346 -11.85 0.69 19.20
CA GLY A 346 -11.26 1.17 17.97
C GLY A 346 -11.19 2.70 17.85
N GLY A 347 -11.10 3.41 18.97
CA GLY A 347 -10.85 4.86 19.04
C GLY A 347 -9.45 5.27 18.56
N TYR A 348 -8.52 4.31 18.43
CA TYR A 348 -7.19 4.50 17.85
C TYR A 348 -7.00 3.80 16.49
N ASP A 349 -8.04 3.15 15.94
CA ASP A 349 -8.00 2.61 14.58
C ASP A 349 -7.72 3.71 13.56
N LYS A 350 -7.02 3.38 12.48
CA LYS A 350 -6.74 4.32 11.39
C LYS A 350 -7.52 3.91 10.12
N PRO A 351 -8.24 4.84 9.47
CA PRO A 351 -8.51 6.22 9.89
C PRO A 351 -9.45 6.28 11.11
N VAL A 352 -9.29 7.32 11.95
CA VAL A 352 -10.03 7.45 13.23
C VAL A 352 -11.51 7.69 12.94
N LYS A 353 -12.39 6.87 13.53
CA LYS A 353 -13.84 7.01 13.39
C LYS A 353 -14.41 7.69 14.64
N ILE A 354 -15.03 8.86 14.48
CA ILE A 354 -15.62 9.62 15.60
C ILE A 354 -16.61 8.76 16.42
N LYS A 355 -17.44 7.94 15.75
CA LYS A 355 -18.37 7.03 16.42
C LYS A 355 -17.70 6.05 17.38
N ASN A 356 -16.47 5.62 17.08
CA ASN A 356 -15.74 4.68 17.92
C ASN A 356 -15.19 5.37 19.18
N ILE A 357 -14.86 6.66 19.08
CA ILE A 357 -14.48 7.49 20.23
C ILE A 357 -15.65 7.56 21.20
N PHE A 358 -16.84 7.96 20.76
CA PHE A 358 -18.02 8.03 21.62
C PHE A 358 -18.41 6.68 22.22
N LYS A 359 -18.33 5.59 21.45
CA LYS A 359 -18.53 4.23 21.98
C LYS A 359 -17.53 3.87 23.07
N GLY A 360 -16.24 4.11 22.79
CA GLY A 360 -15.15 3.94 23.75
C GLY A 360 -15.38 4.71 25.03
N ILE A 361 -15.83 5.96 24.88
CA ILE A 361 -16.10 6.84 25.99
C ILE A 361 -17.28 6.33 26.84
N GLY A 362 -18.40 5.99 26.19
CA GLY A 362 -19.60 5.50 26.90
C GLY A 362 -19.35 4.20 27.65
N VAL A 363 -18.69 3.23 27.04
CA VAL A 363 -18.36 1.95 27.70
C VAL A 363 -17.34 2.16 28.83
N GLY A 364 -16.37 3.05 28.65
CA GLY A 364 -15.39 3.39 29.68
C GLY A 364 -16.06 3.94 30.94
N ALA A 365 -17.00 4.87 30.76
CA ALA A 365 -17.78 5.43 31.87
C ALA A 365 -18.57 4.35 32.64
N VAL A 366 -19.22 3.43 31.93
CA VAL A 366 -19.95 2.30 32.55
C VAL A 366 -19.01 1.40 33.34
N ILE A 367 -17.86 1.01 32.77
CA ILE A 367 -16.87 0.17 33.46
C ILE A 367 -16.37 0.86 34.74
N ILE A 368 -16.08 2.16 34.68
CA ILE A 368 -15.62 2.91 35.85
C ILE A 368 -16.67 2.93 36.95
N LEU A 369 -17.94 3.18 36.62
CA LEU A 369 -19.03 3.19 37.60
C LEU A 369 -19.22 1.81 38.26
N VAL A 370 -19.11 0.73 37.48
CA VAL A 370 -19.22 -0.66 37.99
C VAL A 370 -18.02 -1.01 38.86
N LEU A 371 -16.79 -0.74 38.42
CA LEU A 371 -15.60 -1.04 39.23
C LEU A 371 -15.58 -0.21 40.51
N TYR A 372 -15.96 1.06 40.43
CA TYR A 372 -16.07 1.94 41.58
C TYR A 372 -17.11 1.46 42.59
N SER A 373 -18.26 0.93 42.14
CA SER A 373 -19.29 0.40 43.05
C SER A 373 -18.83 -0.86 43.80
N LEU A 374 -17.91 -1.62 43.21
CA LEU A 374 -17.31 -2.82 43.79
C LEU A 374 -16.12 -2.54 44.73
N LEU A 375 -15.58 -1.32 44.75
CA LEU A 375 -14.45 -0.98 45.63
C LEU A 375 -14.87 -0.99 47.12
N PRO A 376 -14.00 -1.45 48.03
CA PRO A 376 -14.12 -1.20 49.47
C PRO A 376 -14.25 0.29 49.79
N VAL A 377 -14.91 0.64 50.89
CA VAL A 377 -15.23 2.05 51.23
C VAL A 377 -13.96 2.87 51.43
N GLU A 378 -12.89 2.26 51.94
CA GLU A 378 -11.61 2.93 52.21
C GLU A 378 -10.87 3.33 50.93
N LEU A 379 -11.20 2.71 49.79
CA LEU A 379 -10.58 2.97 48.49
C LEU A 379 -11.46 3.86 47.58
N ARG A 380 -12.61 4.32 48.06
CA ARG A 380 -13.54 5.15 47.29
C ARG A 380 -13.20 6.64 47.42
N PHE A 381 -13.00 7.30 46.29
CA PHE A 381 -12.94 8.77 46.18
C PHE A 381 -14.30 9.37 45.81
N SER A 382 -14.45 10.70 45.84
CA SER A 382 -15.77 11.32 45.59
C SER A 382 -16.40 10.90 44.25
N ARG A 383 -17.66 10.44 44.32
CA ARG A 383 -18.49 10.13 43.13
C ARG A 383 -18.60 11.33 42.19
N ALA A 384 -18.63 12.54 42.74
CA ALA A 384 -18.71 13.76 41.94
C ALA A 384 -17.45 13.96 41.10
N LEU A 385 -16.26 13.61 41.60
CA LEU A 385 -15.02 13.67 40.81
C LEU A 385 -15.03 12.68 39.64
N ILE A 386 -15.62 11.50 39.83
CA ILE A 386 -15.82 10.53 38.74
C ILE A 386 -16.72 11.12 37.66
N LEU A 387 -17.84 11.72 38.06
CA LEU A 387 -18.82 12.29 37.12
C LEU A 387 -18.25 13.53 36.40
N LEU A 388 -17.62 14.45 37.13
CA LEU A 388 -16.99 15.65 36.57
C LEU A 388 -15.81 15.29 35.66
N GLY A 389 -14.96 14.35 36.07
CA GLY A 389 -13.88 13.83 35.21
C GLY A 389 -14.40 13.12 33.97
N SER A 390 -15.55 12.43 34.08
CA SER A 390 -16.19 11.80 32.93
C SER A 390 -16.75 12.84 31.97
N ALA A 391 -17.41 13.88 32.47
CA ALA A 391 -17.88 15.00 31.67
C ALA A 391 -16.73 15.73 30.97
N TRP A 392 -15.63 16.00 31.69
CA TRP A 392 -14.39 16.55 31.13
C TRP A 392 -13.88 15.73 29.96
N THR A 393 -13.80 14.41 30.14
CA THR A 393 -13.32 13.46 29.13
C THR A 393 -14.26 13.37 27.92
N ILE A 394 -15.57 13.32 28.15
CA ILE A 394 -16.61 13.28 27.11
C ILE A 394 -16.56 14.52 26.21
N ILE A 395 -16.28 15.69 26.79
CA ILE A 395 -16.27 16.97 26.07
C ILE A 395 -14.93 17.20 25.38
N LEU A 396 -13.81 17.11 26.10
CA LEU A 396 -12.52 17.58 25.61
C LEU A 396 -11.82 16.59 24.69
N LEU A 397 -11.99 15.28 24.86
CA LEU A 397 -11.35 14.31 23.97
C LEU A 397 -11.82 14.51 22.51
N PRO A 398 -13.13 14.54 22.18
CA PRO A 398 -13.56 14.81 20.81
C PRO A 398 -13.06 16.15 20.25
N ILE A 399 -13.05 17.22 21.07
CA ILE A 399 -12.57 18.55 20.67
C ILE A 399 -11.08 18.51 20.32
N ILE A 400 -10.24 17.92 21.18
CA ILE A 400 -8.80 17.83 20.95
C ILE A 400 -8.49 16.96 19.74
N ARG A 401 -9.23 15.86 19.54
CA ARG A 401 -9.09 15.05 18.33
C ARG A 401 -9.44 15.84 17.07
N PHE A 402 -10.49 16.65 17.12
CA PHE A 402 -10.90 17.53 16.03
C PHE A 402 -9.86 18.64 15.75
N LEU A 403 -9.28 19.24 16.78
CA LEU A 403 -8.19 20.22 16.62
C LEU A 403 -6.92 19.59 16.03
N LEU A 404 -6.55 18.39 16.47
CA LEU A 404 -5.41 17.64 15.93
C LEU A 404 -5.59 17.30 14.45
N TYR A 405 -6.83 17.07 13.99
CA TYR A 405 -7.13 16.86 12.58
C TYR A 405 -6.75 18.07 11.71
N PHE A 406 -6.99 19.30 12.18
CA PHE A 406 -6.62 20.52 11.43
C PHE A 406 -5.11 20.74 11.28
N THR A 407 -4.28 20.05 12.06
CA THR A 407 -2.82 20.09 11.86
C THR A 407 -2.38 19.49 10.52
N GLY A 408 -3.29 18.84 9.77
CA GLY A 408 -3.03 18.25 8.46
C GLY A 408 -2.09 17.03 8.50
N ARG A 409 -1.70 16.59 9.71
CA ARG A 409 -0.82 15.42 9.88
C ARG A 409 -1.61 14.14 9.70
N SER A 410 -1.11 13.25 8.85
CA SER A 410 -1.73 11.93 8.55
C SER A 410 -1.92 11.00 9.76
N ILE A 411 -1.33 11.33 10.90
CA ILE A 411 -1.47 10.59 12.17
C ILE A 411 -2.85 10.86 12.79
N PHE A 412 -3.41 12.05 12.59
CA PHE A 412 -4.66 12.52 13.18
C PHE A 412 -5.81 12.58 12.17
N ASN A 413 -5.71 11.84 11.06
CA ASN A 413 -6.73 11.87 10.03
C ASN A 413 -8.03 11.24 10.55
N ILE A 414 -9.12 12.01 10.49
CA ILE A 414 -10.45 11.57 10.91
C ILE A 414 -11.22 11.14 9.68
N ASN A 415 -11.80 9.95 9.73
CA ASN A 415 -12.78 9.53 8.73
C ASN A 415 -14.10 10.25 9.03
N LEU A 416 -14.32 11.39 8.37
CA LEU A 416 -15.58 12.10 8.47
C LEU A 416 -16.67 11.28 7.78
N PRO A 417 -17.87 11.16 8.37
CA PRO A 417 -19.00 10.53 7.71
C PRO A 417 -19.42 11.38 6.50
N GLY A 418 -19.00 10.94 5.32
CA GLY A 418 -19.41 11.51 4.04
C GLY A 418 -19.37 10.40 2.99
N LYS A 419 -20.34 10.41 2.06
CA LYS A 419 -20.24 9.53 0.89
C LYS A 419 -19.16 10.08 -0.03
N LYS A 420 -18.23 9.25 -0.49
CA LYS A 420 -17.29 9.64 -1.55
C LYS A 420 -18.09 10.06 -2.77
N ARG A 421 -17.83 11.27 -3.27
CA ARG A 421 -18.46 11.79 -4.49
C ARG A 421 -17.71 11.28 -5.70
N VAL A 422 -18.39 10.47 -6.51
CA VAL A 422 -17.77 9.76 -7.63
C VAL A 422 -18.29 10.29 -8.95
N ALA A 423 -17.39 10.52 -9.90
CA ALA A 423 -17.72 10.68 -11.31
C ALA A 423 -17.34 9.40 -12.07
N ILE A 424 -18.24 8.95 -12.96
CA ILE A 424 -17.97 7.80 -13.84
C ILE A 424 -17.74 8.32 -15.25
N VAL A 425 -16.60 7.96 -15.85
CA VAL A 425 -16.26 8.28 -17.23
C VAL A 425 -16.42 7.01 -18.05
N GLY A 426 -17.41 6.99 -18.94
CA GLY A 426 -17.75 5.81 -19.73
C GLY A 426 -19.04 5.99 -20.50
N ASN A 427 -19.38 5.02 -21.36
CA ASN A 427 -20.66 5.05 -22.06
C ASN A 427 -21.83 4.80 -21.08
N LYS A 428 -23.06 5.07 -21.53
CA LYS A 428 -24.29 4.93 -20.72
C LYS A 428 -24.49 3.51 -20.17
N LYS A 429 -24.28 2.49 -21.01
CA LYS A 429 -24.50 1.08 -20.64
C LYS A 429 -23.53 0.61 -19.55
N GLU A 430 -22.25 0.90 -19.71
CA GLU A 430 -21.20 0.54 -18.73
C GLU A 430 -21.35 1.33 -17.45
N SER A 431 -21.66 2.63 -17.56
CA SER A 431 -21.90 3.48 -16.39
C SER A 431 -23.03 2.90 -15.54
N ASN A 432 -24.14 2.48 -16.17
CA ASN A 432 -25.24 1.85 -15.45
C ASN A 432 -24.87 0.48 -14.85
N ASN A 433 -24.11 -0.36 -15.57
CA ASN A 433 -23.63 -1.63 -15.04
C ASN A 433 -22.72 -1.43 -13.81
N LEU A 434 -21.82 -0.44 -13.89
CA LEU A 434 -20.93 -0.09 -12.80
C LEU A 434 -21.71 0.46 -11.59
N VAL A 435 -22.72 1.31 -11.82
CA VAL A 435 -23.61 1.80 -10.75
C VAL A 435 -24.30 0.64 -10.04
N ASN A 436 -24.80 -0.36 -10.78
CA ASN A 436 -25.43 -1.54 -10.19
C ASN A 436 -24.43 -2.34 -9.33
N LEU A 437 -23.18 -2.50 -9.80
CA LEU A 437 -22.12 -3.13 -9.03
C LEU A 437 -21.78 -2.34 -7.76
N LEU A 438 -21.66 -1.01 -7.86
CA LEU A 438 -21.26 -0.14 -6.76
C LEU A 438 -22.37 0.01 -5.71
N ASN A 439 -23.62 0.18 -6.11
CA ASN A 439 -24.76 0.33 -5.20
C ASN A 439 -25.01 -0.94 -4.39
N ASN A 440 -24.83 -2.12 -4.99
CA ASN A 440 -25.01 -3.39 -4.29
C ASN A 440 -23.89 -3.68 -3.26
N ASN A 441 -22.71 -3.06 -3.42
CA ASN A 441 -21.52 -3.44 -2.65
C ASN A 441 -20.93 -2.31 -1.78
N ASN A 442 -21.32 -1.05 -1.98
CA ASN A 442 -20.76 0.09 -1.24
C ASN A 442 -21.79 1.22 -0.99
N PRO A 443 -22.54 1.19 0.13
CA PRO A 443 -23.51 2.24 0.47
C PRO A 443 -22.86 3.62 0.78
N LYS A 444 -21.53 3.71 0.75
CA LYS A 444 -20.73 4.90 1.04
C LYS A 444 -20.31 5.70 -0.20
N ILE A 445 -20.73 5.30 -1.39
CA ILE A 445 -20.45 6.03 -2.62
C ILE A 445 -21.70 6.81 -3.03
N LYS A 446 -21.52 8.04 -3.49
CA LYS A 446 -22.55 8.82 -4.17
C LYS A 446 -22.05 9.16 -5.56
N ILE A 447 -22.72 8.61 -6.57
CA ILE A 447 -22.46 8.98 -7.97
C ILE A 447 -23.05 10.38 -8.20
N GLU A 448 -22.19 11.35 -8.51
CA GLU A 448 -22.57 12.76 -8.69
C GLU A 448 -22.55 13.20 -10.16
N ALA A 449 -21.82 12.48 -11.03
CA ALA A 449 -21.72 12.80 -12.44
C ALA A 449 -21.42 11.56 -13.29
N PHE A 450 -22.00 11.54 -14.49
CA PHE A 450 -21.59 10.69 -15.60
C PHE A 450 -20.95 11.56 -16.66
N VAL A 451 -19.83 11.13 -17.22
CA VAL A 451 -19.02 11.92 -18.14
C VAL A 451 -18.84 11.13 -19.42
N ASN A 452 -19.19 11.74 -20.54
CA ASN A 452 -19.04 11.10 -21.84
C ASN A 452 -17.55 11.11 -22.25
N PRO A 453 -16.93 9.96 -22.56
CA PRO A 453 -15.59 9.91 -23.14
C PRO A 453 -15.50 10.49 -24.55
N GLN A 454 -16.62 10.66 -25.25
CA GLN A 454 -16.68 11.23 -26.59
C GLN A 454 -17.09 12.72 -26.53
N ASN A 455 -16.65 13.50 -27.53
CA ASN A 455 -16.90 14.94 -27.64
C ASN A 455 -18.33 15.31 -28.08
N ASP A 456 -19.26 14.35 -28.09
CA ASP A 456 -20.66 14.60 -28.43
C ASP A 456 -21.53 14.51 -27.18
N ASN A 457 -22.23 15.59 -26.85
CA ASN A 457 -22.99 15.73 -25.60
C ASN A 457 -24.50 15.87 -25.87
N GLN A 458 -25.03 15.04 -26.76
CA GLN A 458 -26.46 15.07 -27.14
C GLN A 458 -27.40 14.34 -26.18
N ASP A 459 -26.88 13.60 -25.18
CA ASP A 459 -27.72 12.87 -24.20
C ASP A 459 -27.70 13.56 -22.82
N ASN A 460 -28.89 13.89 -22.31
CA ASN A 460 -29.12 14.46 -20.98
C ASN A 460 -28.61 13.57 -19.82
N PHE A 461 -28.22 12.33 -20.10
CA PHE A 461 -27.57 11.44 -19.13
C PHE A 461 -26.21 11.95 -18.65
N PHE A 462 -25.45 12.63 -19.52
CA PHE A 462 -24.08 13.06 -19.21
C PHE A 462 -24.05 14.48 -18.64
N ALA A 463 -23.26 14.69 -17.60
CA ALA A 463 -22.99 16.00 -17.03
C ALA A 463 -22.05 16.85 -17.91
N GLY A 464 -21.37 16.22 -18.87
CA GLY A 464 -20.43 16.84 -19.80
C GLY A 464 -19.47 15.83 -20.42
N THR A 465 -18.47 16.33 -21.14
CA THR A 465 -17.42 15.54 -21.78
C THR A 465 -16.15 15.49 -20.93
N VAL A 466 -15.17 14.67 -21.34
CA VAL A 466 -13.85 14.60 -20.68
C VAL A 466 -13.12 15.94 -20.68
N GLU A 467 -13.34 16.79 -21.68
CA GLU A 467 -12.74 18.15 -21.73
C GLU A 467 -13.27 19.06 -20.62
N GLN A 468 -14.52 18.86 -20.21
CA GLN A 468 -15.17 19.61 -19.11
C GLN A 468 -14.93 18.97 -17.74
N LEU A 469 -14.13 17.90 -17.66
CA LEU A 469 -14.00 17.11 -16.44
C LEU A 469 -13.40 17.89 -15.27
N ASP A 470 -12.47 18.82 -15.51
CA ASP A 470 -11.92 19.68 -14.44
C ASP A 470 -13.02 20.57 -13.84
N GLU A 471 -13.87 21.17 -14.67
CA GLU A 471 -15.02 21.97 -14.22
C GLU A 471 -16.03 21.12 -13.45
N ILE A 472 -16.35 19.93 -13.95
CA ILE A 472 -17.26 18.98 -13.29
C ILE A 472 -16.69 18.59 -11.92
N VAL A 473 -15.39 18.28 -11.83
CA VAL A 473 -14.71 17.94 -10.58
C VAL A 473 -14.83 19.08 -9.57
N ARG A 474 -14.62 20.33 -10.00
CA ARG A 474 -14.71 21.52 -9.13
C ARG A 474 -16.15 21.82 -8.69
N ILE A 475 -17.10 21.88 -9.62
CA ILE A 475 -18.50 22.24 -9.36
C ILE A 475 -19.19 21.18 -8.51
N LYS A 476 -19.02 19.90 -8.86
CA LYS A 476 -19.65 18.78 -8.14
C LYS A 476 -18.84 18.33 -6.92
N LYS A 477 -17.64 18.88 -6.70
CA LYS A 477 -16.68 18.51 -5.63
C LYS A 477 -16.42 16.99 -5.63
N ILE A 478 -15.99 16.47 -6.76
CA ILE A 478 -15.71 15.04 -6.95
C ILE A 478 -14.44 14.65 -6.18
N ASP A 479 -14.51 13.53 -5.45
CA ASP A 479 -13.40 12.95 -4.68
C ASP A 479 -12.69 11.83 -5.46
N GLU A 480 -13.41 11.13 -6.33
CA GLU A 480 -12.89 9.96 -7.06
C GLU A 480 -13.50 9.87 -8.47
N ILE A 481 -12.66 9.50 -9.44
CA ILE A 481 -13.07 9.25 -10.83
C ILE A 481 -12.86 7.78 -11.15
N ILE A 482 -13.89 7.14 -11.74
CA ILE A 482 -13.80 5.77 -12.24
C ILE A 482 -13.91 5.78 -13.77
N PHE A 483 -12.86 5.32 -14.45
CA PHE A 483 -12.82 5.16 -15.89
C PHE A 483 -13.27 3.76 -16.31
N CYS A 484 -14.22 3.65 -17.24
CA CYS A 484 -14.63 2.36 -17.80
C CYS A 484 -13.71 1.97 -18.97
N ALA A 485 -12.84 0.98 -18.77
CA ALA A 485 -11.78 0.65 -19.75
C ALA A 485 -12.27 -0.04 -21.02
N LYS A 486 -13.53 -0.48 -21.10
CA LYS A 486 -14.02 -1.20 -22.28
C LYS A 486 -14.02 -0.35 -23.55
N ASN A 487 -14.33 0.94 -23.43
CA ASN A 487 -14.43 1.86 -24.56
C ASN A 487 -13.57 3.13 -24.41
N LEU A 488 -12.87 3.30 -23.29
CA LEU A 488 -11.84 4.32 -23.16
C LEU A 488 -10.47 3.74 -23.51
N LYS A 489 -9.72 4.48 -24.32
CA LYS A 489 -8.31 4.21 -24.57
C LYS A 489 -7.48 4.52 -23.33
N SER A 490 -6.46 3.70 -23.05
CA SER A 490 -5.49 3.91 -21.98
C SER A 490 -4.81 5.27 -22.12
N GLN A 491 -4.49 5.70 -23.35
CA GLN A 491 -3.98 7.05 -23.64
C GLN A 491 -4.91 8.16 -23.14
N GLN A 492 -6.22 8.03 -23.37
CA GLN A 492 -7.18 9.04 -22.92
C GLN A 492 -7.23 9.10 -21.40
N ILE A 493 -7.22 7.94 -20.73
CA ILE A 493 -7.20 7.86 -19.27
C ILE A 493 -5.94 8.53 -18.71
N ILE A 494 -4.76 8.16 -19.22
CA ILE A 494 -3.46 8.70 -18.80
C ILE A 494 -3.40 10.22 -19.00
N ASN A 495 -3.81 10.71 -20.17
CA ASN A 495 -3.84 12.13 -20.47
C ASN A 495 -4.78 12.90 -19.54
N THR A 496 -5.97 12.33 -19.27
CA THR A 496 -6.95 12.93 -18.35
C THR A 496 -6.38 13.03 -16.93
N MET A 497 -5.71 11.97 -16.45
CA MET A 497 -5.05 11.97 -15.14
C MET A 497 -3.95 13.03 -15.06
N LEU A 498 -3.14 13.17 -16.12
CA LEU A 498 -2.08 14.17 -16.21
C LEU A 498 -2.61 15.62 -16.27
N GLN A 499 -3.72 15.86 -16.98
CA GLN A 499 -4.33 17.18 -17.11
C GLN A 499 -4.95 17.67 -15.80
N LEU A 500 -5.68 16.80 -15.10
CA LEU A 500 -6.34 17.17 -13.84
C LEU A 500 -5.35 17.44 -12.71
N ASN A 501 -4.24 16.70 -12.65
CA ASN A 501 -3.11 16.82 -11.70
C ASN A 501 -3.50 17.31 -10.29
N ASN A 502 -4.60 16.78 -9.74
CA ASN A 502 -5.15 17.22 -8.47
C ASN A 502 -4.78 16.23 -7.35
N ALA A 503 -3.95 16.67 -6.40
CA ALA A 503 -3.43 15.83 -5.33
C ALA A 503 -4.51 15.20 -4.42
N LYS A 504 -5.75 15.70 -4.45
CA LYS A 504 -6.88 15.19 -3.65
C LYS A 504 -7.77 14.18 -4.38
N LEU A 505 -7.63 14.06 -5.70
CA LEU A 505 -8.49 13.21 -6.52
C LEU A 505 -7.94 11.78 -6.57
N ASP A 506 -8.80 10.79 -6.33
CA ASP A 506 -8.48 9.38 -6.54
C ASP A 506 -8.92 8.95 -7.95
N TYR A 507 -8.12 8.13 -8.63
CA TYR A 507 -8.50 7.54 -9.92
C TYR A 507 -8.58 6.03 -9.81
N LYS A 508 -9.59 5.46 -10.46
CA LYS A 508 -9.74 4.03 -10.63
C LYS A 508 -10.14 3.69 -12.06
N ILE A 509 -9.83 2.47 -12.47
CA ILE A 509 -10.15 1.93 -13.78
C ILE A 509 -10.96 0.65 -13.58
N ALA A 510 -12.16 0.62 -14.15
CA ALA A 510 -13.00 -0.57 -14.19
C ALA A 510 -12.58 -1.46 -15.37
N SER A 511 -12.44 -2.77 -15.11
CA SER A 511 -12.09 -3.75 -16.15
C SER A 511 -13.18 -3.82 -17.23
N PRO A 512 -12.83 -4.26 -18.46
CA PRO A 512 -13.79 -4.29 -19.58
C PRO A 512 -15.06 -5.10 -19.29
N ASP A 513 -14.96 -6.17 -18.49
CA ASP A 513 -16.11 -7.00 -18.11
C ASP A 513 -16.95 -6.38 -16.98
N GLY A 514 -16.51 -5.26 -16.40
CA GLY A 514 -17.17 -4.60 -15.27
C GLY A 514 -17.08 -5.37 -13.96
N ILE A 515 -16.29 -6.45 -13.91
CA ILE A 515 -16.19 -7.34 -12.74
C ILE A 515 -15.20 -6.80 -11.72
N SER A 516 -14.26 -5.91 -12.09
CA SER A 516 -13.27 -5.36 -11.16
C SER A 516 -13.01 -3.88 -11.36
N VAL A 517 -12.67 -3.18 -10.28
CA VAL A 517 -12.27 -1.76 -10.32
C VAL A 517 -10.99 -1.60 -9.52
N ILE A 518 -9.96 -1.05 -10.17
CA ILE A 518 -8.58 -1.04 -9.71
C ILE A 518 -8.07 0.40 -9.64
N GLY A 519 -7.28 0.75 -8.63
CA GLY A 519 -6.66 2.07 -8.51
C GLY A 519 -5.45 2.05 -7.58
N SER A 520 -4.78 3.20 -7.45
CA SER A 520 -3.62 3.32 -6.56
C SER A 520 -4.00 3.43 -5.08
N ASN A 521 -3.21 2.77 -4.23
CA ASN A 521 -3.44 2.71 -2.79
C ASN A 521 -2.75 3.85 -2.01
N SER A 522 -3.36 4.30 -0.91
CA SER A 522 -2.63 5.03 0.12
C SER A 522 -1.85 4.05 1.01
N ILE A 523 -0.71 4.47 1.57
CA ILE A 523 0.14 3.63 2.45
C ILE A 523 -0.64 3.00 3.63
N ASN A 524 -1.80 3.57 4.02
CA ASN A 524 -2.61 3.09 5.13
C ASN A 524 -3.88 2.32 4.70
N THR A 525 -4.13 2.13 3.39
CA THR A 525 -5.31 1.43 2.86
C THR A 525 -4.86 0.48 1.77
N THR A 526 -4.66 -0.80 2.11
CA THR A 526 -4.47 -1.86 1.12
C THR A 526 -5.76 -2.11 0.36
N GLY A 527 -5.71 -1.98 -0.96
CA GLY A 527 -6.65 -2.47 -1.97
C GLY A 527 -8.11 -2.53 -1.54
N GLU A 528 -8.84 -1.42 -1.60
CA GLU A 528 -10.29 -1.52 -1.81
C GLU A 528 -10.50 -1.81 -3.31
N LEU A 529 -10.30 -3.07 -3.68
CA LEU A 529 -10.97 -3.65 -4.84
C LEU A 529 -12.46 -3.47 -4.58
N TYR A 530 -13.22 -2.87 -5.51
CA TYR A 530 -14.68 -2.83 -5.40
C TYR A 530 -15.34 -4.20 -5.64
N ASN A 531 -14.55 -5.28 -5.63
CA ASN A 531 -15.04 -6.65 -5.71
C ASN A 531 -15.43 -7.11 -4.34
N ILE A 532 -16.65 -7.66 -4.27
CA ILE A 532 -17.24 -8.50 -3.22
C ILE A 532 -16.67 -8.18 -1.86
N ASP A 533 -17.45 -7.53 -0.99
CA ASP A 533 -17.09 -7.21 0.39
C ASP A 533 -16.69 -8.49 1.17
N ILE A 534 -15.50 -9.00 0.89
CA ILE A 534 -14.84 -10.01 1.68
C ILE A 534 -14.52 -9.23 2.93
N ASN A 535 -15.19 -9.61 4.02
CA ASN A 535 -14.90 -9.14 5.35
C ASN A 535 -13.45 -9.54 5.70
N SER A 536 -12.48 -8.85 5.11
CA SER A 536 -11.11 -9.32 5.00
C SER A 536 -10.42 -9.11 6.34
N ILE A 537 -9.59 -10.08 6.75
CA ILE A 537 -8.82 -9.99 7.99
C ILE A 537 -7.83 -8.81 7.97
N VAL A 538 -7.64 -8.15 6.84
CA VAL A 538 -6.73 -7.01 6.70
C VAL A 538 -7.36 -5.70 7.21
N LYS A 539 -8.70 -5.62 7.31
CA LYS A 539 -9.38 -4.44 7.88
C LYS A 539 -8.92 -4.23 9.33
N PRO A 540 -8.53 -3.01 9.77
CA PRO A 540 -8.07 -2.75 11.14
C PRO A 540 -9.05 -3.21 12.22
N GLU A 541 -10.34 -3.02 11.97
CA GLU A 541 -11.43 -3.47 12.85
C GLU A 541 -11.43 -4.99 13.03
N ASN A 542 -11.23 -5.75 11.95
CA ASN A 542 -11.18 -7.21 12.00
C ASN A 542 -9.90 -7.70 12.67
N GLN A 543 -8.76 -7.06 12.42
CA GLN A 543 -7.50 -7.38 13.11
C GLN A 543 -7.62 -7.16 14.61
N ARG A 544 -8.20 -6.03 15.03
CA ARG A 544 -8.45 -5.74 16.44
C ARG A 544 -9.39 -6.77 17.04
N ASN A 545 -10.57 -6.99 16.44
CA ASN A 545 -11.55 -7.94 16.95
C ASN A 545 -10.98 -9.36 17.04
N LYS A 546 -10.18 -9.78 16.05
CA LYS A 546 -9.52 -11.08 16.08
C LYS A 546 -8.45 -11.16 17.17
N ARG A 547 -7.59 -10.15 17.28
CA ARG A 547 -6.55 -10.08 18.30
C ARG A 547 -7.16 -10.08 19.70
N MET A 548 -8.29 -9.40 19.85
CA MET A 548 -9.09 -9.36 21.06
C MET A 548 -9.63 -10.75 21.43
N LEU A 549 -10.26 -11.43 20.49
CA LEU A 549 -10.73 -12.79 20.69
C LEU A 549 -9.57 -13.72 21.10
N ASP A 550 -8.44 -13.62 20.42
CA ASP A 550 -7.24 -14.40 20.75
C ASP A 550 -6.74 -14.13 22.18
N PHE A 551 -6.65 -12.86 22.56
CA PHE A 551 -6.19 -12.46 23.90
C PHE A 551 -7.15 -12.93 24.99
N VAL A 552 -8.45 -12.65 24.86
CA VAL A 552 -9.46 -13.03 25.85
C VAL A 552 -9.52 -14.54 25.99
N PHE A 553 -9.58 -15.27 24.87
CA PHE A 553 -9.66 -16.73 24.90
C PHE A 553 -8.38 -17.35 25.47
N SER A 554 -7.20 -16.87 25.08
CA SER A 554 -5.94 -17.36 25.66
C SER A 554 -5.82 -17.02 27.15
N PHE A 555 -6.27 -15.85 27.60
CA PHE A 555 -6.29 -15.48 29.01
C PHE A 555 -7.13 -16.45 29.85
N PHE A 556 -8.38 -16.72 29.44
CA PHE A 556 -9.23 -17.68 30.14
C PHE A 556 -8.66 -19.10 30.11
N MET A 557 -8.10 -19.53 28.98
CA MET A 557 -7.43 -20.83 28.87
C MET A 557 -6.17 -20.91 29.74
N ILE A 558 -5.45 -19.80 29.95
CA ILE A 558 -4.31 -19.74 30.88
C ILE A 558 -4.79 -19.99 32.30
N LEU A 559 -5.88 -19.34 32.72
CA LEU A 559 -6.50 -19.55 34.03
C LEU A 559 -6.96 -21.00 34.22
N LEU A 560 -7.44 -21.64 33.16
CA LEU A 560 -7.90 -23.04 33.16
C LEU A 560 -6.77 -24.06 32.92
N LEU A 561 -5.49 -23.64 32.84
CA LEU A 561 -4.36 -24.54 32.59
C LEU A 561 -4.31 -25.77 33.50
N PRO A 562 -4.55 -25.68 34.82
CA PRO A 562 -4.50 -26.84 35.70
C PRO A 562 -5.42 -27.98 35.24
N ILE A 563 -6.57 -27.64 34.66
CA ILE A 563 -7.56 -28.59 34.15
C ILE A 563 -7.18 -29.03 32.73
N LEU A 564 -6.86 -28.07 31.85
CA LEU A 564 -6.58 -28.34 30.44
C LEU A 564 -5.35 -29.23 30.22
N ILE A 565 -4.35 -29.16 31.12
CA ILE A 565 -3.14 -29.98 31.07
C ILE A 565 -3.46 -31.47 31.27
N ILE A 566 -4.52 -31.79 32.00
CA ILE A 566 -4.96 -33.17 32.28
C ILE A 566 -5.69 -33.75 31.07
N ILE A 567 -6.53 -32.93 30.42
CA ILE A 567 -7.46 -33.39 29.39
C ILE A 567 -6.85 -33.36 27.97
N THR A 568 -5.83 -32.52 27.75
CA THR A 568 -5.33 -32.26 26.39
C THR A 568 -4.06 -33.05 26.05
N PRO A 569 -4.10 -33.89 24.99
CA PRO A 569 -2.89 -34.53 24.46
C PRO A 569 -1.87 -33.49 23.98
N GLY A 570 -0.59 -33.68 24.30
CA GLY A 570 0.45 -32.72 23.89
C GLY A 570 0.48 -31.40 24.67
N ARG A 571 0.12 -31.44 25.96
CA ARG A 571 0.11 -30.33 26.95
C ARG A 571 1.19 -29.26 26.78
N TRP A 572 2.46 -29.65 26.60
CA TRP A 572 3.56 -28.67 26.46
C TRP A 572 3.46 -27.85 25.17
N LYS A 573 3.02 -28.46 24.06
CA LYS A 573 2.78 -27.76 22.80
C LYS A 573 1.58 -26.82 22.90
N MET A 574 0.52 -27.24 23.60
CA MET A 574 -0.63 -26.40 23.91
C MET A 574 -0.20 -25.17 24.71
N ILE A 575 0.47 -25.35 25.87
CA ILE A 575 0.96 -24.26 26.72
C ILE A 575 1.80 -23.26 25.90
N LYS A 576 2.80 -23.77 25.16
CA LYS A 576 3.66 -22.94 24.30
C LYS A 576 2.87 -22.15 23.26
N ASN A 577 1.87 -22.78 22.63
CA ASN A 577 1.02 -22.11 21.65
C ASN A 577 0.08 -21.10 22.29
N LEU A 578 -0.46 -21.41 23.47
CA LEU A 578 -1.36 -20.55 24.23
C LEU A 578 -0.67 -19.24 24.57
N PHE A 579 0.56 -19.29 25.11
CA PHE A 579 1.37 -18.10 25.35
C PHE A 579 1.74 -17.39 24.05
N ARG A 580 2.05 -18.12 22.97
CA ARG A 580 2.31 -17.50 21.66
C ARG A 580 1.09 -16.76 21.10
N VAL A 581 -0.12 -17.26 21.32
CA VAL A 581 -1.38 -16.57 20.98
C VAL A 581 -1.60 -15.37 21.91
N PHE A 582 -1.37 -15.54 23.21
CA PHE A 582 -1.45 -14.46 24.19
C PHE A 582 -0.53 -13.29 23.85
N TYR A 583 0.71 -13.54 23.39
CA TYR A 583 1.65 -12.51 22.93
C TYR A 583 1.39 -12.02 21.49
N GLY A 584 0.48 -12.65 20.74
CA GLY A 584 0.11 -12.24 19.38
C GLY A 584 1.05 -12.73 18.26
N SER A 585 1.92 -13.71 18.55
CA SER A 585 2.76 -14.39 17.53
C SER A 585 2.04 -15.53 16.79
N ARG A 586 0.88 -15.94 17.32
CA ARG A 586 -0.04 -16.92 16.71
C ARG A 586 -1.48 -16.45 16.92
N SER A 587 -2.41 -17.01 16.16
CA SER A 587 -3.84 -16.72 16.25
C SER A 587 -4.64 -18.02 16.15
N PHE A 588 -5.77 -18.11 16.84
CA PHE A 588 -6.69 -19.24 16.65
C PHE A 588 -7.36 -19.13 15.29
N VAL A 589 -7.34 -20.21 14.50
CA VAL A 589 -8.02 -20.27 13.20
C VAL A 589 -8.89 -21.52 13.17
N GLY A 590 -10.02 -21.42 12.49
CA GLY A 590 -10.95 -22.53 12.28
C GLY A 590 -11.53 -22.47 10.88
N TYR A 591 -12.15 -23.55 10.43
CA TYR A 591 -12.81 -23.61 9.13
C TYR A 591 -14.28 -23.20 9.25
N CYS A 592 -14.77 -22.51 8.22
CA CYS A 592 -16.16 -22.15 8.10
C CYS A 592 -16.90 -23.25 7.32
N ASN A 593 -17.98 -23.79 7.88
CA ASN A 593 -18.91 -24.65 7.15
C ASN A 593 -19.82 -23.78 6.27
N LYS A 594 -19.34 -23.36 5.10
CA LYS A 594 -20.18 -22.72 4.08
C LYS A 594 -20.58 -23.78 3.05
N LYS A 595 -21.87 -23.81 2.65
CA LYS A 595 -22.46 -24.88 1.82
C LYS A 595 -21.73 -25.17 0.50
N ASP A 596 -20.92 -24.22 0.00
CA ASP A 596 -20.17 -24.35 -1.27
C ASP A 596 -18.65 -24.10 -1.11
N ALA A 597 -18.12 -24.20 0.12
CA ALA A 597 -16.68 -24.05 0.34
C ALA A 597 -15.96 -25.38 0.05
N ASP A 598 -15.10 -25.39 -0.97
CA ASP A 598 -14.18 -26.51 -1.20
C ASP A 598 -13.17 -26.60 -0.05
N THR A 599 -13.38 -27.57 0.83
CA THR A 599 -12.52 -27.83 2.00
C THR A 599 -11.52 -28.95 1.74
N SER A 600 -11.49 -29.54 0.53
CA SER A 600 -10.65 -30.69 0.19
C SER A 600 -9.15 -30.39 0.27
N LEU A 601 -8.77 -29.13 0.05
CA LEU A 601 -7.39 -28.64 0.12
C LEU A 601 -6.98 -28.15 1.52
N LEU A 602 -7.88 -28.13 2.51
CA LEU A 602 -7.57 -27.62 3.84
C LEU A 602 -6.90 -28.69 4.71
N PRO A 603 -5.87 -28.34 5.50
CA PRO A 603 -5.24 -29.29 6.41
C PRO A 603 -6.27 -29.87 7.39
N LYS A 604 -6.26 -31.18 7.64
CA LYS A 604 -7.15 -31.75 8.66
C LYS A 604 -6.87 -31.10 10.01
N ILE A 605 -7.85 -30.38 10.57
CA ILE A 605 -7.79 -29.93 11.96
C ILE A 605 -7.85 -31.21 12.79
N LYS A 606 -6.78 -31.51 13.53
CA LYS A 606 -6.82 -32.63 14.48
C LYS A 606 -7.91 -32.30 15.51
N PRO A 607 -8.82 -33.25 15.81
CA PRO A 607 -9.89 -33.05 16.78
C PRO A 607 -9.35 -32.64 18.15
#